data_AF-A0A1S1FFC3-F1
#
_entry.id   AF-A0A1S1FFC3-F1
#
_cell.length_a   1.000
_cell.length_b   1.000
_cell.length_c   1.000
_cell.angle_alpha   90.00
_cell.angle_beta   90.00
_cell.angle_gamma   90.00
#
_symmetry.space_group_name_H-M   'P 1'
#
loop_
_entity.id
_entity.type
_entity.pdbx_description
1 polymer ?
#
loop_
_entity_poly.entity_id
_entity_poly.type
_entity_poly.pdbx_seq_one_letter_code
_entity_poly.pdbx_strand_id
1 'polypeptide(L)' 'MRINYIDFFSRVIPEWMQTSNQKSQEVGFGTDAYWQWAVSSIGKICKRYNDNELVVNQFGLLFDWLEKQAEGMK' A
#
# COMPACT_ATOMS: atom_id res chain seq x y z
N MET A 1 -17.15 10.35 -2.45
CA MET A 1 -17.26 9.97 -1.02
C MET A 1 -16.39 10.93 -0.21
N ARG A 2 -16.87 11.49 0.91
CA ARG A 2 -16.01 12.30 1.79
C ARG A 2 -15.16 11.34 2.63
N ILE A 3 -13.84 11.48 2.57
CA ILE A 3 -12.92 10.67 3.37
C ILE A 3 -13.17 10.91 4.87
N ASN A 4 -13.22 9.84 5.66
CA ASN A 4 -13.08 9.94 7.11
C ASN A 4 -11.59 9.84 7.43
N TYR A 5 -10.96 10.96 7.77
CA TYR A 5 -9.53 11.03 8.00
C TYR A 5 -9.07 10.13 9.14
N ILE A 6 -9.81 10.11 10.26
CA ILE A 6 -9.45 9.28 11.41
C ILE A 6 -9.47 7.81 11.01
N ASP A 7 -10.54 7.34 10.38
CA ASP A 7 -10.65 5.96 9.90
C ASP A 7 -9.55 5.59 8.88
N PHE A 8 -9.25 6.49 7.95
CA PHE A 8 -8.23 6.24 6.94
C PHE A 8 -6.83 6.05 7.55
N PHE A 9 -6.42 6.97 8.42
CA PHE A 9 -5.08 6.97 9.00
C PHE A 9 -4.91 6.02 10.19
N SER A 10 -5.98 5.74 10.96
CA SER A 10 -5.89 4.85 12.13
C SER A 10 -6.26 3.40 11.84
N ARG A 11 -6.97 3.13 10.73
CA ARG A 11 -7.42 1.78 10.39
C ARG A 11 -6.96 1.33 9.01
N VAL A 12 -7.31 2.05 7.95
CA VAL A 12 -7.08 1.58 6.57
C VAL A 12 -5.59 1.44 6.24
N ILE A 13 -4.78 2.46 6.57
CA ILE A 13 -3.33 2.39 6.34
C ILE A 13 -2.69 1.30 7.22
N PRO A 14 -2.90 1.26 8.55
CA PRO A 14 -2.31 0.22 9.39
C PRO A 14 -2.70 -1.20 8.98
N GLU A 15 -3.97 -1.45 8.65
CA GLU A 15 -4.44 -2.76 8.19
C GLU A 15 -3.76 -3.19 6.87
N TRP A 16 -3.60 -2.26 5.92
CA TRP A 16 -2.88 -2.54 4.68
C TRP A 16 -1.38 -2.81 4.96
N MET A 17 -0.73 -2.02 5.82
CA MET A 17 0.66 -2.23 6.21
C MET A 17 0.87 -3.59 6.89
N GLN A 18 -0.03 -3.99 7.77
CA GLN A 18 0.00 -5.32 8.40
C GLN A 18 -0.11 -6.43 7.36
N THR A 19 -1.02 -6.29 6.40
CA THR A 19 -1.19 -7.27 5.31
C THR A 19 0.04 -7.30 4.40
N SER A 20 0.66 -6.14 4.15
CA SER A 20 1.89 -6.02 3.37
C SER A 20 3.06 -6.76 4.03
N ASN A 21 3.21 -6.64 5.35
CA ASN A 21 4.20 -7.40 6.11
C ASN A 21 3.97 -8.91 6.04
N GLN A 22 2.71 -9.35 6.10
CA GLN A 22 2.39 -10.78 5.97
C GLN A 22 2.70 -11.28 4.56
N LYS A 23 2.30 -10.52 3.53
CA LYS A 23 2.53 -10.91 2.15
C LYS A 23 4.03 -10.94 1.80
N SER A 24 4.80 -9.99 2.31
CA SER A 24 6.25 -9.96 2.09
C SER A 24 6.97 -11.17 2.70
N GLN A 25 6.48 -11.70 3.82
CA GLN A 25 6.97 -12.95 4.41
C GLN A 25 6.50 -14.19 3.65
N GLU A 26 5.27 -14.18 3.13
CA GLU A 26 4.67 -15.32 2.43
C GLU A 26 5.31 -15.58 1.07
N VAL A 27 5.52 -14.53 0.26
CA VAL A 27 6.00 -14.67 -1.12
C VAL A 27 7.40 -14.11 -1.34
N GLY A 28 7.98 -13.45 -0.33
CA GLY A 28 9.27 -12.76 -0.44
C GLY A 28 9.12 -11.33 -0.95
N PHE A 29 9.63 -10.36 -0.18
CA PHE A 29 9.50 -8.92 -0.45
C PHE A 29 10.05 -8.49 -1.83
N GLY A 30 11.16 -9.07 -2.27
CA GLY A 30 11.79 -8.73 -3.56
C GLY A 30 11.18 -9.43 -4.78
N THR A 31 10.09 -10.17 -4.63
CA THR A 31 9.52 -10.98 -5.72
C THR A 31 8.42 -10.25 -6.48
N ASP A 32 8.27 -10.57 -7.77
CA ASP A 32 7.17 -10.06 -8.59
C ASP A 32 5.79 -10.34 -7.97
N ALA A 33 5.64 -11.48 -7.28
CA ALA A 33 4.40 -11.84 -6.60
C ALA A 33 4.01 -10.82 -5.51
N TYR A 34 4.99 -10.34 -4.73
CA TYR A 34 4.76 -9.28 -3.75
C TYR A 34 4.36 -7.97 -4.43
N TRP A 35 5.12 -7.55 -5.46
CA TRP A 35 4.91 -6.28 -6.14
C TRP A 35 3.59 -6.21 -6.91
N GLN A 36 3.20 -7.29 -7.58
CA GLN A 36 1.89 -7.41 -8.22
C GLN A 36 0.76 -7.32 -7.19
N TRP A 37 0.90 -7.95 -6.03
CA TRP A 37 -0.06 -7.84 -4.94
C TRP A 37 -0.14 -6.41 -4.38
N ALA A 38 1.01 -5.75 -4.17
CA ALA A 38 1.08 -4.41 -3.62
C ALA A 38 0.36 -3.40 -4.53
N VAL A 39 0.69 -3.37 -5.83
CA VAL A 39 0.05 -2.48 -6.81
C VAL A 39 -1.45 -2.78 -6.93
N SER A 40 -1.84 -4.05 -7.02
CA SER A 40 -3.25 -4.44 -7.14
C SER A 40 -4.08 -4.05 -5.91
N SER A 41 -3.55 -4.28 -4.71
CA SER A 41 -4.25 -3.96 -3.46
C SER A 41 -4.37 -2.46 -3.22
N ILE A 42 -3.31 -1.69 -3.49
CA ILE A 42 -3.34 -0.22 -3.47
C ILE A 42 -4.38 0.31 -4.44
N GLY A 43 -4.36 -0.15 -5.69
CA GLY A 43 -5.32 0.29 -6.72
C GLY A 43 -6.77 0.06 -6.31
N LYS A 44 -7.08 -1.08 -5.68
CA LYS A 44 -8.42 -1.38 -5.14
C LYS A 44 -8.84 -0.40 -4.04
N ILE A 45 -7.92 0.00 -3.16
CA ILE A 45 -8.21 0.99 -2.11
C ILE A 45 -8.45 2.35 -2.74
N CYS A 46 -7.58 2.83 -3.63
CA CYS A 46 -7.76 4.10 -4.33
C CYS A 46 -9.11 4.19 -5.04
N LYS A 47 -9.49 3.14 -5.78
CA LYS A 47 -10.80 3.06 -6.46
C LYS A 47 -11.98 3.07 -5.49
N ARG A 48 -11.89 2.42 -4.32
CA ARG A 48 -12.94 2.48 -3.28
C ARG A 48 -13.18 3.89 -2.76
N TYR A 49 -12.13 4.71 -2.71
CA TYR A 49 -12.22 6.13 -2.34
C TYR A 49 -12.50 7.04 -3.55
N ASN A 50 -12.89 6.50 -4.70
CA ASN A 50 -13.13 7.22 -5.94
C ASN A 50 -11.92 8.06 -6.37
N ASP A 51 -10.73 7.44 -6.32
CA ASP A 51 -9.45 8.04 -6.66
C ASP A 51 -9.22 9.40 -5.96
N ASN A 52 -9.64 9.49 -4.69
CA ASN A 52 -9.41 10.68 -3.89
C ASN A 52 -7.90 11.01 -3.83
N GLU A 53 -7.56 12.26 -4.16
CA GLU A 53 -6.16 12.71 -4.31
C GLU A 53 -5.30 12.42 -3.08
N LEU A 54 -5.82 12.66 -1.86
CA LEU A 54 -5.07 12.37 -0.64
C LEU A 54 -4.78 10.87 -0.49
N VAL A 55 -5.75 10.01 -0.82
CA VAL A 55 -5.59 8.55 -0.73
C VAL A 55 -4.53 8.08 -1.74
N VAL A 56 -4.62 8.56 -2.98
CA VAL A 56 -3.66 8.23 -4.04
C VAL A 56 -2.25 8.66 -3.64
N ASN A 57 -2.09 9.91 -3.18
CA ASN A 57 -0.78 10.43 -2.78
C ASN A 57 -0.22 9.69 -1.56
N GLN A 58 -1.06 9.35 -0.59
CA GLN A 58 -0.62 8.64 0.62
C GLN A 58 -0.13 7.21 0.32
N PHE A 59 -0.80 6.49 -0.57
CA PHE A 59 -0.32 5.18 -1.00
C PHE A 59 0.85 5.27 -1.99
N GLY A 60 0.93 6.32 -2.81
CA GLY A 60 2.11 6.61 -3.63
C GLY A 60 3.36 6.77 -2.77
N LEU A 61 3.28 7.60 -1.72
CA LEU A 61 4.39 7.78 -0.78
C LEU A 61 4.82 6.46 -0.10
N LEU A 62 3.86 5.61 0.28
CA LEU A 62 4.16 4.30 0.85
C LEU A 62 4.81 3.36 -0.17
N PHE A 63 4.33 3.37 -1.42
CA PHE A 63 4.87 2.56 -2.49
C PHE A 63 6.31 2.96 -2.83
N ASP A 64 6.57 4.26 -3.03
CA ASP A 64 7.91 4.81 -3.27
C ASP A 64 8.89 4.44 -2.15
N TRP A 65 8.40 4.43 -0.89
CA TRP A 65 9.21 3.99 0.24
C TRP A 65 9.57 2.50 0.13
N LEU A 66 8.62 1.64 -0.18
CA LEU A 66 8.86 0.21 -0.35
C LEU A 66 9.85 -0.05 -1.50
N GLU A 67 9.72 0.64 -2.63
CA GLU A 67 10.63 0.48 -3.77
C GLU A 67 12.07 0.81 -3.35
N LYS A 68 12.27 1.93 -2.65
CA LYS A 68 13.59 2.31 -2.11
C LYS A 68 14.16 1.25 -1.16
N GLN A 69 13.32 0.64 -0.33
CA GLN A 69 13.78 -0.46 0.54
C GLN A 69 14.24 -1.66 -0.28
N ALA A 70 13.51 -2.02 -1.35
CA ALA A 70 13.88 -3.16 -2.19
C ALA A 70 15.09 -2.91 -3.08
N GLU A 71 15.31 -1.68 -3.53
CA GLU A 71 16.54 -1.30 -4.21
C GLU A 71 17.75 -1.38 -3.28
N GLY A 72 17.61 -0.97 -2.02
CA GLY A 72 18.66 -1.07 -1.00
C GLY A 72 18.99 -2.49 -0.54
N MET A 73 18.20 -3.50 -0.93
CA MET A 73 18.51 -4.92 -0.70
C MET A 73 19.39 -5.55 -1.79
N LYS A 74 19.63 -4.85 -2.90
CA LYS A 74 20.50 -5.30 -3.99
C LYS A 74 21.98 -5.00 -3.67
#